data_AF-A0A2M7R2V3-F1
#
_entry.id   AF-A0A2M7R2V3-F1
#
_cell.length_a   1.000
_cell.length_b   1.000
_cell.length_c   1.000
_cell.angle_alpha   90.00
_cell.angle_beta   90.00
_cell.angle_gamma   90.00
#
_symmetry.space_group_name_H-M   'P 1'
#
loop_
_entity.id
_entity.type
_entity.pdbx_description
1 polymer ?
#
loop_
_entity_poly.entity_id
_entity_poly.type
_entity_poly.pdbx_seq_one_letter_code
_entity_poly.pdbx_strand_id
1 'polypeptide(L)'
;MRSLGQRIELLKVIAHPVRIKILEELTNGVKCVRDFEEFLEISQPNISQHLSLLRNHRIIDYYIDGRLRCYFLVDPIIPDLLEILKKDYHESLPGPECCPVTKKGKYPGDRRR
;
A
#
# COMPACT_ATOMS: atom_id res chain seq x y z
N MET A 1 -16.97 -1.37 -8.62
CA MET A 1 -15.62 -0.76 -8.77
C MET A 1 -15.37 0.23 -7.64
N ARG A 2 -14.15 0.32 -7.10
CA ARG A 2 -13.78 1.33 -6.08
C ARG A 2 -13.90 2.75 -6.65
N SER A 3 -14.45 3.68 -5.89
CA SER A 3 -14.45 5.12 -6.21
C SER A 3 -13.04 5.70 -6.16
N LEU A 4 -12.82 6.87 -6.76
CA LEU A 4 -11.51 7.55 -6.72
C LEU A 4 -11.08 7.83 -5.27
N GLY A 5 -11.99 8.32 -4.42
CA GLY A 5 -11.71 8.57 -3.01
C GLY A 5 -11.29 7.30 -2.27
N GLN A 6 -11.98 6.17 -2.51
CA GLN A 6 -11.60 4.88 -1.91
C GLN A 6 -10.21 4.41 -2.34
N ARG A 7 -9.84 4.63 -3.62
CA ARG A 7 -8.49 4.29 -4.11
C ARG A 7 -7.43 5.15 -3.44
N ILE A 8 -7.68 6.46 -3.28
CA ILE A 8 -6.74 7.37 -2.60
C ILE A 8 -6.57 6.98 -1.13
N GLU A 9 -7.65 6.70 -0.42
CA GLU A 9 -7.57 6.31 0.99
C GLU A 9 -6.84 4.98 1.17
N LEU A 10 -7.07 3.99 0.29
CA LEU A 10 -6.29 2.75 0.29
C LEU A 10 -4.78 3.05 0.20
N LEU A 11 -4.37 3.85 -0.79
CA LEU A 11 -2.95 4.20 -1.00
C LEU A 11 -2.35 4.92 0.22
N LYS A 12 -3.07 5.87 0.83
CA LYS A 12 -2.65 6.55 2.06
C LYS A 12 -2.49 5.57 3.24
N VAL A 13 -3.38 4.58 3.31
CA VAL A 13 -3.41 3.60 4.40
C VAL A 13 -2.35 2.52 4.24
N ILE A 14 -1.85 2.24 3.05
CA ILE A 14 -0.74 1.28 2.88
C ILE A 14 0.63 1.98 2.91
N ALA A 15 0.71 3.26 2.58
CA ALA A 15 1.95 4.04 2.48
C ALA A 15 2.58 4.30 3.87
N HIS A 16 3.14 3.26 4.49
CA HIS A 16 3.96 3.32 5.70
C HIS A 16 4.84 2.07 5.76
N PRO A 17 6.12 2.18 6.13
CA PRO A 17 7.06 1.06 6.10
C PRO A 17 6.57 -0.16 6.90
N VAL A 18 6.09 0.06 8.12
CA VAL A 18 5.57 -1.03 8.97
C VAL A 18 4.34 -1.71 8.35
N ARG A 19 3.44 -0.94 7.71
CA ARG A 19 2.22 -1.50 7.11
C ARG A 19 2.56 -2.30 5.86
N ILE A 20 3.52 -1.84 5.05
CA ILE A 20 4.03 -2.62 3.92
C ILE A 20 4.60 -3.96 4.41
N LYS A 21 5.48 -3.95 5.42
CA LYS A 21 6.05 -5.19 5.99
C LYS A 21 4.97 -6.14 6.52
N ILE A 22 3.98 -5.63 7.26
CA ILE A 22 2.84 -6.44 7.74
C ILE A 22 2.12 -7.10 6.56
N LEU A 23 1.80 -6.33 5.52
CA LEU A 23 1.05 -6.82 4.37
C LEU A 23 1.89 -7.84 3.57
N GLU A 24 3.19 -7.62 3.42
CA GLU A 24 4.12 -8.59 2.81
C GLU A 24 4.14 -9.90 3.58
N GLU A 25 4.25 -9.87 4.92
CA GLU A 25 4.19 -11.09 5.73
C GLU A 25 2.85 -11.81 5.60
N LEU A 26 1.75 -11.06 5.51
CA LEU A 26 0.42 -11.64 5.34
C LEU A 26 0.17 -12.18 3.92
N THR A 27 0.96 -11.80 2.91
CA THR A 27 0.92 -12.47 1.59
C THR A 27 1.46 -13.89 1.66
N ASN A 28 2.33 -14.20 2.65
CA ASN A 28 2.89 -15.54 2.84
C ASN A 28 1.99 -16.45 3.69
N GLY A 29 0.90 -15.93 4.25
CA GLY A 29 -0.06 -16.69 5.05
C GLY A 29 -0.53 -15.96 6.29
N VAL A 30 -1.32 -16.65 7.11
CA VAL A 30 -1.84 -16.11 8.37
C VAL A 30 -0.71 -15.85 9.36
N LYS A 31 -0.77 -14.72 10.08
CA LYS A 31 0.19 -14.36 11.14
C LYS A 31 -0.53 -13.88 12.40
N CYS A 32 -0.09 -14.31 13.57
CA CYS A 32 -0.60 -13.86 14.84
C CYS A 32 0.19 -12.66 15.37
N VAL A 33 -0.41 -11.91 16.32
CA VAL A 33 0.19 -10.66 16.84
C VAL A 33 1.64 -10.82 17.30
N ARG A 34 1.98 -11.95 17.93
CA ARG A 34 3.33 -12.23 18.45
C ARG A 34 4.35 -12.40 17.33
N ASP A 35 3.94 -12.99 16.20
CA ASP A 35 4.85 -13.17 15.06
C ASP A 35 5.33 -11.79 14.58
N PHE A 36 4.43 -10.80 14.50
CA PHE A 36 4.80 -9.43 14.09
C PHE A 36 5.80 -8.75 15.04
N GLU A 37 5.81 -9.07 16.34
CA GLU A 37 6.78 -8.50 17.29
C GLU A 37 8.20 -8.96 16.96
N GLU A 38 8.36 -10.22 16.56
CA GLU A 38 9.65 -10.81 16.20
C GLU A 38 10.22 -10.20 14.92
N PHE A 39 9.39 -9.91 13.92
CA PHE A 39 9.87 -9.42 12.61
C PHE A 39 10.04 -7.89 12.53
N LEU A 40 9.20 -7.14 13.25
CA LEU A 40 9.13 -5.69 13.09
C LEU A 40 9.94 -4.92 14.13
N GLU A 41 10.41 -5.58 15.20
CA GLU A 41 11.18 -4.99 16.31
C GLU A 41 10.51 -3.74 16.92
N ILE A 42 9.18 -3.70 16.94
CA ILE A 42 8.38 -2.61 17.52
C ILE A 42 7.44 -3.15 18.61
N SER A 43 7.01 -2.26 19.49
CA SER A 43 6.16 -2.62 20.62
C SER A 43 4.76 -3.06 20.19
N GLN A 44 4.17 -3.97 20.97
CA GLN A 44 2.81 -4.48 20.82
C GLN A 44 1.73 -3.40 20.59
N PRO A 45 1.73 -2.26 21.33
CA PRO A 45 0.71 -1.22 21.12
C PRO A 45 0.82 -0.57 19.73
N ASN A 46 2.06 -0.39 19.23
CA ASN A 46 2.29 0.19 17.91
C ASN A 46 1.83 -0.77 16.80
N ILE A 47 2.11 -2.07 16.94
CA ILE A 47 1.63 -3.10 16.00
C ILE A 47 0.10 -3.11 15.98
N SER A 48 -0.53 -3.10 17.16
CA SER A 48 -1.99 -3.11 17.29
C SER A 48 -2.64 -1.90 16.62
N GLN A 49 -2.01 -0.73 16.69
CA GLN A 49 -2.48 0.47 16.01
C GLN A 49 -2.45 0.30 14.49
N HIS A 50 -1.35 -0.22 13.93
CA HIS A 50 -1.24 -0.49 12.49
C HIS A 50 -2.26 -1.53 12.02
N LEU A 51 -2.41 -2.65 12.73
CA LEU A 51 -3.37 -3.71 12.41
C LEU A 51 -4.81 -3.20 12.48
N SER A 52 -5.14 -2.39 13.50
CA SER A 52 -6.47 -1.79 13.64
C SER A 52 -6.80 -0.87 12.47
N LEU A 53 -5.83 -0.05 12.03
CA LEU A 53 -6.02 0.85 10.90
C LEU A 53 -6.22 0.06 9.58
N LEU A 54 -5.37 -0.94 9.31
CA LEU A 54 -5.53 -1.80 8.14
C LEU A 54 -6.89 -2.53 8.12
N ARG A 55 -7.35 -3.00 9.29
CA ARG A 55 -8.64 -3.65 9.45
C ARG A 55 -9.81 -2.70 9.22
N ASN A 56 -9.75 -1.48 9.77
CA ASN A 56 -10.80 -0.48 9.58
C ASN A 56 -11.03 -0.13 8.11
N HIS A 57 -9.98 -0.24 7.29
CA HIS A 57 -10.05 -0.08 5.84
C HIS A 57 -10.33 -1.37 5.06
N ARG A 58 -10.67 -2.48 5.76
CA ARG A 58 -10.99 -3.80 5.20
C ARG A 58 -9.87 -4.41 4.35
N ILE A 59 -8.63 -4.09 4.70
CA ILE A 59 -7.43 -4.63 4.02
C ILE A 59 -7.07 -6.01 4.59
N ILE A 60 -7.22 -6.14 5.91
CA ILE A 60 -6.99 -7.36 6.66
C ILE A 60 -8.19 -7.63 7.57
N ASP A 61 -8.31 -8.86 8.05
CA ASP A 61 -9.14 -9.18 9.21
C ASP A 61 -8.44 -10.23 10.08
N TYR A 62 -9.09 -10.69 11.14
CA TYR A 62 -8.52 -11.69 12.04
C TYR A 62 -9.55 -12.69 12.53
N TYR A 63 -9.06 -13.83 12.99
CA TYR A 63 -9.78 -14.75 13.86
C TYR A 63 -9.04 -14.91 15.19
N ILE A 64 -9.71 -15.49 16.18
CA ILE A 64 -9.13 -15.77 17.50
C ILE A 64 -8.75 -17.24 17.54
N ASP A 65 -7.47 -17.51 17.84
CA ASP A 65 -6.94 -18.86 18.10
C ASP A 65 -6.44 -18.92 19.55
N GLY A 66 -7.25 -19.54 20.41
CA GLY A 66 -7.02 -19.53 21.86
C GLY A 66 -7.02 -18.10 22.43
N ARG A 67 -5.83 -17.61 22.80
CA ARG A 67 -5.62 -16.24 23.32
C ARG A 67 -5.00 -15.28 22.29
N LEU A 68 -4.68 -15.77 21.10
CA LEU A 68 -4.00 -15.01 20.07
C LEU A 68 -5.00 -14.51 19.03
N ARG A 69 -4.74 -13.32 18.48
CA ARG A 69 -5.41 -12.83 17.28
C ARG A 69 -4.52 -13.11 16.08
N CYS A 70 -5.06 -13.80 15.09
CA CYS A 70 -4.35 -14.23 13.90
C CYS A 70 -4.97 -13.58 12.68
N TYR A 71 -4.17 -12.78 11.99
CA TYR A 71 -4.56 -11.86 10.92
C TYR A 71 -4.31 -12.47 9.55
N PHE A 72 -5.12 -12.08 8.58
CA PHE A 72 -5.06 -12.51 7.19
C PHE A 72 -5.47 -11.39 6.25
N LEU A 73 -4.99 -11.45 5.00
CA LEU A 73 -5.38 -10.51 3.94
C LEU A 73 -6.82 -10.75 3.49
N VAL A 74 -7.55 -9.65 3.27
CA VAL A 74 -8.92 -9.67 2.74
C VAL A 74 -9.01 -8.91 1.43
N ASP A 75 -8.22 -7.85 1.25
CA ASP A 75 -8.25 -7.05 0.04
C ASP A 75 -7.39 -7.68 -1.08
N PRO A 76 -8.01 -8.13 -2.19
CA PRO A 76 -7.31 -8.85 -3.24
C PRO A 76 -6.35 -7.98 -4.07
N ILE A 77 -6.39 -6.65 -3.96
CA ILE A 77 -5.45 -5.78 -4.70
C ILE A 77 -4.06 -5.76 -4.07
N ILE A 78 -3.95 -6.12 -2.79
CA ILE A 78 -2.71 -5.93 -2.02
C ILE A 78 -1.58 -6.79 -2.58
N PRO A 79 -1.77 -8.09 -2.88
CA PRO A 79 -0.70 -8.90 -3.49
C PRO A 79 -0.19 -8.30 -4.79
N ASP A 80 -1.09 -7.94 -5.71
CA ASP A 80 -0.74 -7.34 -7.01
C ASP A 80 0.04 -6.03 -6.84
N LEU A 81 -0.40 -5.17 -5.92
CA LEU A 81 0.25 -3.89 -5.67
C LEU A 81 1.64 -4.06 -5.05
N LEU A 82 1.80 -4.97 -4.09
CA LEU A 82 3.10 -5.28 -3.52
C LEU A 82 4.05 -5.88 -4.55
N GLU A 83 3.56 -6.74 -5.46
CA GLU A 83 4.35 -7.25 -6.57
C GLU A 83 4.85 -6.13 -7.48
N ILE A 84 3.97 -5.19 -7.85
CA ILE A 84 4.34 -4.02 -8.67
C ILE A 84 5.41 -3.18 -7.99
N LEU A 85 5.30 -2.96 -6.67
CA LEU A 85 6.24 -2.14 -5.90
C LEU A 85 7.61 -2.79 -5.73
N LYS A 86 7.72 -4.11 -5.87
CA LYS A 86 8.99 -4.86 -5.83
C LYS A 86 9.75 -4.87 -7.16
N LYS A 87 9.13 -4.42 -8.26
CA LYS A 87 9.77 -4.40 -9.57
C LYS A 87 10.82 -3.30 -9.61
N ASP A 88 12.04 -3.68 -9.98
CA ASP A 88 13.11 -2.73 -10.25
C ASP A 88 12.93 -2.15 -11.66
N TYR A 89 12.79 -0.83 -11.72
CA TYR A 89 12.74 -0.09 -12.98
C TYR A 89 14.07 0.67 -13.14
N HIS A 90 14.91 0.20 -14.06
CA HIS A 90 16.23 0.79 -14.31
C HIS A 90 16.21 1.94 -15.33
N GLU A 91 15.07 2.14 -15.99
CA GLU A 91 14.89 3.13 -17.04
C GLU A 91 13.76 4.08 -16.67
N SER A 92 13.98 5.37 -16.87
CA SER A 92 12.90 6.36 -16.80
C SER A 92 12.13 6.37 -18.11
N LEU A 93 10.83 6.65 -18.04
CA LEU A 93 10.03 6.89 -19.24
C LEU A 93 10.65 8.06 -20.02
N PRO A 94 10.76 7.96 -21.36
CA PRO A 94 11.31 9.03 -22.17
C PRO A 94 10.51 10.31 -21.93
N GLY A 95 11.22 11.43 -21.82
CA GLY A 95 10.57 12.73 -21.89
C GLY A 95 9.79 12.84 -23.21
N PRO A 96 8.67 13.60 -23.23
CA PRO A 96 7.94 13.80 -24.47
C PRO A 96 8.87 14.37 -25.55
N GLU A 97 8.80 13.84 -26.78
CA GLU A 97 9.67 14.23 -27.92
C GLU A 97 9.66 15.74 -28.20
N CYS A 98 8.61 16.44 -27.78
CA CYS A 98 8.58 17.89 -27.73
C CYS A 98 7.91 18.40 -26.45
N CYS A 99 8.54 19.41 -25.84
CA CYS A 99 7.88 20.18 -24.79
C CYS A 99 6.79 21.04 -25.46
N PRO A 100 5.52 20.99 -25.01
CA PRO A 100 4.48 21.84 -25.57
C PRO A 100 4.66 23.33 -25.23
N VAL A 101 5.73 23.71 -24.52
CA VAL A 101 6.10 25.09 -24.17
C VAL A 101 7.52 25.50 -24.58
N THR A 102 8.19 24.79 -25.51
CA THR A 102 9.38 25.38 -26.17
C THR A 102 8.98 26.65 -26.95
N LYS A 103 9.94 27.55 -27.25
CA LYS A 103 9.74 28.74 -28.11
C LYS A 103 9.09 28.44 -29.47
N LYS A 104 9.04 27.18 -29.93
CA LYS A 104 8.44 26.74 -31.20
C LYS A 104 7.23 25.81 -31.06
N GLY A 105 6.88 25.37 -29.84
CA GLY A 105 5.76 24.46 -29.59
C GLY A 105 4.53 25.20 -29.06
N LYS A 106 3.35 24.96 -29.66
CA LYS A 106 2.08 25.49 -29.15
C LYS A 106 1.44 24.45 -28.24
N TYR A 107 1.32 24.75 -26.94
CA TYR A 107 0.58 23.92 -25.99
C TYR A 107 -0.87 23.79 -26.46
N PRO A 108 -1.40 22.57 -26.64
CA PRO A 108 -2.73 22.35 -27.22
C PRO A 108 -3.88 22.67 -26.26
N GLY A 109 -3.63 22.85 -24.96
CA GLY A 109 -4.66 23.24 -24.00
C GLY A 109 -4.84 24.75 -23.86
N ASP A 110 -5.97 25.15 -23.27
CA ASP A 110 -6.25 26.56 -22.97
C ASP A 110 -5.26 27.10 -21.94
N ARG A 111 -4.51 28.13 -22.33
CA ARG A 111 -3.73 28.94 -21.37
C ARG A 111 -4.73 29.82 -20.62
N ARG A 112 -5.11 29.42 -19.41
CA ARG A 112 -5.81 30.33 -18.48
C ARG A 112 -4.82 31.46 -18.13
N ARG A 113 -5.18 32.69 -18.48
CA ARG A 113 -4.48 33.92 -18.07
C ARG A 113 -4.72 34.19 -16.59
#